data_AF-A0A3C1YD50-F1
#
_entry.id   AF-A0A3C1YD50-F1
#
_cell.length_a   1.000
_cell.length_b   1.000
_cell.length_c   1.000
_cell.angle_alpha   90.00
_cell.angle_beta   90.00
_cell.angle_gamma   90.00
#
_symmetry.space_group_name_H-M   'P 1'
#
loop_
_entity.id
_entity.type
_entity.pdbx_description
1 polymer ?
#
loop_
_entity_poly.entity_id
_entity_poly.type
_entity_poly.pdbx_seq_one_letter_code
_entity_poly.pdbx_strand_id
1 'polypeptide(L)'
;MTSSSLKRSGSLLQGWDELCEWVTSTNNRIYVGWFGVIMIPCLLAATTCFIIAFIAAPPVDIDGIREPVAGSFLYGNNIISGAVVPSSNAIGLH
;
A
#
# COMPACT_ATOMS: atom_id res chain seq x y z
N MET A 1 43.54 -15.41 -27.13
CA MET A 1 43.73 -14.87 -25.76
C MET A 1 42.36 -14.79 -25.10
N THR A 2 42.03 -15.84 -24.35
CA THR A 2 40.75 -16.07 -23.66
C THR A 2 40.65 -15.20 -22.41
N SER A 3 39.81 -14.16 -22.47
CA SER A 3 39.39 -13.44 -21.26
C SER A 3 38.29 -14.24 -20.57
N SER A 4 38.69 -15.07 -19.61
CA SER A 4 37.80 -15.72 -18.66
C SER A 4 37.40 -14.68 -17.60
N SER A 5 36.27 -14.02 -17.83
CA SER A 5 35.65 -13.18 -16.80
C SER A 5 35.15 -14.10 -15.67
N LEU A 6 35.75 -13.95 -14.50
CA LEU A 6 35.39 -14.65 -13.26
C LEU A 6 33.91 -14.37 -12.90
N LYS A 7 33.00 -15.29 -13.23
CA LYS A 7 31.67 -15.35 -12.60
C LYS A 7 31.81 -15.86 -11.17
N ARG A 8 32.16 -14.96 -10.25
CA ARG A 8 32.13 -15.22 -8.81
C ARG A 8 30.72 -14.91 -8.29
N SER A 9 29.74 -15.70 -8.72
CA SER A 9 28.39 -15.65 -8.15
C SER A 9 28.37 -16.39 -6.83
N GLY A 10 28.52 -15.63 -5.73
CA GLY A 10 28.22 -16.15 -4.40
C GLY A 10 26.76 -16.57 -4.32
N SER A 11 26.50 -17.65 -3.59
CA SER A 11 25.22 -18.34 -3.36
C SER A 11 23.99 -17.46 -3.06
N LEU A 12 24.16 -16.17 -2.71
CA LEU A 12 23.09 -15.24 -2.37
C LEU A 12 22.41 -14.58 -3.58
N LEU A 13 23.07 -14.49 -4.74
CA LEU A 13 22.56 -13.75 -5.90
C LEU A 13 22.09 -14.65 -7.06
N GLN A 14 21.98 -15.95 -6.82
CA GLN A 14 21.76 -16.94 -7.87
C GLN A 14 20.44 -16.76 -8.66
N GLY A 15 19.43 -16.09 -8.09
CA GLY A 15 18.15 -15.78 -8.76
C GLY A 15 17.88 -14.29 -8.97
N TRP A 16 18.87 -13.41 -8.77
CA TRP A 16 18.65 -11.96 -8.86
C TRP A 16 18.40 -11.49 -10.31
N ASP A 17 19.12 -12.06 -11.27
CA ASP A 17 18.96 -11.72 -12.68
C ASP A 17 17.57 -12.14 -13.21
N GLU A 18 17.10 -13.33 -12.80
CA GLU A 18 15.77 -13.85 -13.14
C GLU A 18 14.65 -12.97 -12.56
N LEU A 19 14.82 -12.50 -11.32
CA LEU A 19 13.89 -11.54 -10.70
C LEU A 19 13.85 -10.22 -11.48
N CYS A 20 15.01 -9.67 -11.85
CA CYS A 20 15.09 -8.42 -12.59
C CYS A 20 14.40 -8.53 -13.96
N GLU A 21 14.64 -9.63 -14.68
CA GLU A 21 14.00 -9.92 -15.96
C GLU A 21 12.47 -10.07 -15.80
N TRP A 22 12.00 -10.78 -14.77
CA TRP A 22 10.58 -10.94 -14.53
C TRP A 22 9.88 -9.63 -14.15
N VAL A 23 10.46 -8.85 -13.23
CA VAL A 23 9.90 -7.56 -12.77
C VAL A 23 9.78 -6.60 -13.95
N THR A 24 10.76 -6.58 -14.85
CA THR A 24 10.80 -5.66 -16.00
C THR A 24 10.21 -6.24 -17.30
N SER A 25 9.67 -7.46 -17.25
CA SER A 25 9.11 -8.13 -18.43
C SER A 25 7.90 -7.40 -18.99
N THR A 26 7.94 -7.12 -20.29
CA THR A 26 6.82 -6.56 -21.07
C THR A 26 5.77 -7.60 -21.45
N ASN A 27 6.04 -8.88 -21.19
CA ASN A 27 5.11 -9.98 -21.45
C ASN A 27 4.12 -10.23 -20.29
N ASN A 28 4.30 -9.54 -19.15
CA ASN A 28 3.34 -9.60 -18.06
C ASN A 28 2.02 -8.95 -18.47
N ARG A 29 0.89 -9.60 -18.15
CA ARG A 29 -0.46 -9.08 -18.47
C ARG A 29 -0.72 -7.69 -17.85
N ILE A 30 -0.14 -7.45 -16.68
CA ILE A 30 -0.06 -6.15 -16.03
C ILE A 30 1.43 -5.93 -15.76
N TYR A 31 1.99 -4.86 -16.32
CA TYR A 31 3.39 -4.53 -16.12
C TYR A 31 3.66 -4.23 -14.64
N VAL A 32 4.77 -4.76 -14.11
CA VAL A 32 5.20 -4.54 -12.72
C VAL A 32 6.19 -3.39 -12.68
N GLY A 33 7.42 -3.60 -13.16
CA GLY A 33 8.52 -2.66 -13.02
C GLY A 33 8.92 -2.41 -11.56
N TRP A 34 10.05 -1.73 -11.34
CA TRP A 34 10.54 -1.46 -9.97
C TRP A 34 9.60 -0.55 -9.17
N PHE A 35 8.86 0.35 -9.82
CA PHE A 35 7.79 1.10 -9.16
C PHE A 35 6.64 0.19 -8.72
N GLY A 36 6.26 -0.81 -9.53
CA GLY A 36 5.20 -1.77 -9.21
C GLY A 36 5.48 -2.56 -7.94
N VAL A 37 6.75 -2.87 -7.66
CA VAL A 37 7.16 -3.59 -6.44
C VAL A 37 6.73 -2.87 -5.16
N ILE A 38 6.72 -1.52 -5.15
CA ILE A 38 6.23 -0.71 -4.02
C ILE A 38 4.75 -0.36 -4.20
N MET A 39 4.35 0.01 -5.41
CA MET A 39 3.00 0.46 -5.70
C MET A 39 1.96 -0.62 -5.38
N ILE A 40 2.18 -1.87 -5.79
CA ILE A 40 1.21 -2.97 -5.58
C ILE A 40 0.91 -3.19 -4.09
N PRO A 41 1.91 -3.44 -3.21
CA PRO A 41 1.61 -3.64 -1.80
C PRO A 41 1.02 -2.39 -1.14
N CYS A 42 1.49 -1.18 -1.49
CA CYS A 42 0.94 0.06 -0.94
C CYS A 42 -0.52 0.28 -1.32
N LEU A 43 -0.88 0.10 -2.59
CA LEU A 43 -2.26 0.25 -3.07
C LEU A 43 -3.16 -0.81 -2.46
N LEU A 44 -2.72 -2.07 -2.38
CA LEU A 44 -3.51 -3.14 -1.75
C LEU A 44 -3.79 -2.83 -0.28
N ALA A 45 -2.76 -2.47 0.49
CA ALA A 45 -2.94 -2.12 1.90
C ALA A 45 -3.88 -0.91 2.08
N ALA A 46 -3.69 0.16 1.30
CA ALA A 46 -4.53 1.36 1.36
C ALA A 46 -5.98 1.06 0.97
N THR A 47 -6.21 0.31 -0.11
CA THR A 47 -7.56 -0.07 -0.55
C THR A 47 -8.26 -0.96 0.47
N THR A 48 -7.57 -1.98 1.02
CA THR A 48 -8.15 -2.85 2.04
C THR A 48 -8.50 -2.07 3.31
N CYS A 49 -7.61 -1.21 3.79
CA CYS A 49 -7.85 -0.35 4.95
C CYS A 49 -9.04 0.58 4.71
N PHE A 50 -9.09 1.25 3.56
CA PHE A 50 -10.18 2.15 3.19
C PHE A 50 -11.54 1.44 3.17
N ILE A 51 -11.64 0.27 2.54
CA ILE A 51 -12.89 -0.49 2.46
C ILE A 51 -13.39 -0.88 3.86
N ILE A 52 -12.51 -1.44 4.70
CA ILE A 52 -12.87 -1.87 6.05
C ILE A 52 -13.29 -0.66 6.90
N ALA A 53 -12.54 0.44 6.84
CA ALA A 53 -12.82 1.65 7.60
C ALA A 53 -14.15 2.29 7.18
N PHE A 54 -14.41 2.41 5.88
CA PHE A 54 -15.64 2.99 5.36
C PHE A 54 -16.90 2.19 5.75
N ILE A 55 -16.76 0.87 5.91
CA ILE A 55 -17.86 0.01 6.34
C ILE A 55 -18.03 0.02 7.87
N ALA A 56 -16.94 -0.11 8.63
CA ALA A 56 -17.01 -0.55 10.02
C ALA A 56 -16.19 0.26 11.03
N ALA A 57 -15.49 1.33 10.64
CA ALA A 57 -14.71 2.12 11.59
C ALA A 57 -15.61 2.77 12.66
N PRO A 58 -15.20 2.77 13.94
CA PRO A 58 -15.90 3.55 14.98
C PRO A 58 -15.76 5.06 14.74
N PRO A 59 -16.57 5.88 15.43
CA PRO A 59 -16.46 7.34 15.35
C PRO A 59 -15.07 7.86 15.75
N VAL A 60 -14.61 8.92 15.08
CA VAL A 60 -13.26 9.49 15.25
C VAL A 60 -13.36 10.96 15.67
N ASP A 61 -12.59 11.34 16.69
CA ASP A 61 -12.50 12.72 17.20
C ASP A 61 -11.56 13.57 16.33
N ILE A 62 -12.08 14.06 15.20
CA ILE A 62 -11.32 14.79 14.17
C ILE A 62 -10.70 16.08 14.71
N ASP A 63 -11.45 16.86 15.49
CA ASP A 63 -10.99 18.18 15.96
C ASP A 63 -10.21 18.09 17.28
N GLY A 64 -10.13 16.90 17.90
CA GLY A 64 -9.41 16.68 19.16
C GLY A 64 -10.10 17.29 20.38
N ILE A 65 -11.39 17.60 20.27
CA ILE A 65 -12.21 18.24 21.30
C ILE A 65 -13.07 17.24 22.08
N ARG A 66 -12.85 15.93 21.86
CA ARG A 66 -13.64 14.82 22.42
C ARG A 66 -15.06 14.77 21.88
N GLU A 67 -15.24 15.14 20.61
CA GLU A 67 -16.52 15.02 19.89
C GLU A 67 -16.35 14.08 18.68
N PRO A 68 -16.57 12.76 18.86
CA PRO A 68 -16.36 11.80 17.79
C PRO A 68 -17.40 11.91 16.67
N VAL A 69 -16.92 11.92 15.43
CA VAL A 69 -17.75 11.95 14.22
C VAL A 69 -17.87 10.54 13.63
N ALA A 70 -19.11 10.06 13.44
CA ALA A 70 -19.39 8.79 12.80
C ALA A 70 -19.25 8.92 11.27
N GLY A 71 -18.34 8.16 10.66
CA GLY A 71 -18.13 8.18 9.21
C GLY A 71 -18.51 6.89 8.47
N SER A 72 -18.74 5.78 9.18
CA SER A 72 -18.91 4.47 8.54
C SER A 72 -20.37 4.03 8.41
N PHE A 73 -20.62 3.05 7.54
CA PHE A 73 -21.97 2.51 7.29
C PHE A 73 -22.61 1.88 8.52
N LEU A 74 -21.86 1.06 9.27
CA LEU A 74 -22.38 0.42 10.48
C LEU A 74 -22.73 1.41 11.59
N TYR A 75 -22.25 2.67 11.48
CA TYR A 75 -22.58 3.76 12.39
C TYR A 75 -23.56 4.78 11.77
N GLY A 76 -24.39 4.35 10.81
CA GLY A 76 -25.56 5.10 10.35
C GLY A 76 -25.35 5.99 9.12
N ASN A 77 -24.21 5.86 8.43
CA ASN A 77 -23.96 6.61 7.19
C ASN A 77 -24.41 5.86 5.93
N ASN A 78 -24.72 6.63 4.88
CA ASN A 78 -24.94 6.12 3.52
C ASN A 78 -23.76 6.47 2.60
N ILE A 79 -23.84 6.16 1.31
CA ILE A 79 -22.74 6.39 0.35
C ILE A 79 -22.34 7.87 0.25
N ILE A 80 -23.29 8.81 0.45
CA ILE A 80 -23.05 10.25 0.34
C ILE A 80 -22.50 10.82 1.66
N SER A 81 -23.01 10.36 2.80
CA SER A 81 -22.58 10.86 4.11
C SER A 81 -21.37 10.14 4.70
N GLY A 82 -21.03 8.96 4.18
CA GLY A 82 -19.93 8.15 4.66
C GLY A 82 -18.56 8.74 4.31
N ALA A 83 -17.61 8.61 5.23
CA ALA A 83 -16.24 9.07 5.07
C ALA A 83 -15.28 8.25 5.94
N VAL A 84 -14.03 8.12 5.49
CA VAL A 84 -12.92 7.80 6.39
C VAL A 84 -12.46 9.11 7.01
N VAL A 85 -12.81 9.30 8.29
CA VAL A 85 -12.59 10.56 9.01
C VAL A 85 -11.08 10.79 9.22
N PRO A 86 -10.55 12.01 8.98
CA PRO A 86 -9.15 12.34 9.26
C PRO A 86 -8.74 12.06 10.71
N SER A 87 -7.43 11.96 10.93
CA SER A 87 -6.85 11.81 12.26
C SER A 87 -7.15 13.03 13.13
N SER A 88 -7.21 12.81 14.45
CA SER A 88 -7.43 13.86 15.44
C SER A 88 -6.41 14.99 15.35
N ASN A 89 -6.87 16.24 15.46
CA ASN A 89 -6.00 17.41 15.61
C ASN A 89 -5.10 17.34 16.87
N ALA A 90 -5.46 16.52 17.86
CA ALA A 90 -4.60 16.25 19.02
C ALA A 90 -3.29 15.52 18.64
N ILE A 91 -3.22 14.86 17.48
CA ILE A 91 -2.00 14.21 16.97
C ILE A 91 -1.09 15.23 16.27
N GLY A 92 -1.65 16.20 15.54
CA GLY A 92 -0.87 17.15 14.74
C GLY A 92 -0.17 16.48 13.56
N LEU A 93 1.13 16.77 13.38
CA LEU A 93 1.99 16.26 12.30
C LEU A 93 3.09 15.30 12.82
N HIS A 94 2.81 14.64 13.94
CA HIS A 94 3.73 13.71 14.59
C HIS A 94 3.89 12.38 13.82
#